data_AF-A0AA38P5Y0-F1
#
_entry.id   AF-A0AA38P5Y0-F1
#
_cell.length_a   1.000
_cell.length_b   1.000
_cell.length_c   1.000
_cell.angle_alpha   90.00
_cell.angle_beta   90.00
_cell.angle_gamma   90.00
#
_symmetry.space_group_name_H-M   'P 1'
#
loop_
_entity.id
_entity.type
_entity.pdbx_description
1 polymer ?
#
loop_
_entity_poly.entity_id
_entity_poly.type
_entity_poly.pdbx_seq_one_letter_code
_entity_poly.pdbx_strand_id
1 'polypeptide(L)'
;MPAPEVTVHPNYPRNIVKHVNLMVDTYLANATAEDLRCAVRGLLASGTSGIASAFSSAARKHLCESGALIAPNPQSLFNVGDGEITPTQTLKEVIARARTVYGIGMGFASLEILIPVVEATIGAKWKRDGPTDVILTEVDADIVQAIQSCKEELQFGRVEDRGAAKQTVNELRRVVEDSCQDGVIVFEKAADSIRYWKF
;
A
#
# COMPACT_ATOMS: atom_id res chain seq x y z
N MET A 1 -40.72 -51.83 -2.84
CA MET A 1 -40.52 -50.71 -1.88
C MET A 1 -40.32 -49.44 -2.67
N PRO A 2 -41.03 -48.33 -2.37
CA PRO A 2 -40.75 -47.04 -3.00
C PRO A 2 -39.46 -46.42 -2.44
N ALA A 3 -38.74 -45.67 -3.26
CA ALA A 3 -37.49 -45.00 -2.90
C ALA A 3 -37.75 -43.78 -1.99
N PRO A 4 -36.83 -43.44 -1.07
CA PRO A 4 -37.03 -42.31 -0.17
C PRO A 4 -36.85 -40.97 -0.91
N GLU A 5 -37.80 -40.07 -0.71
CA GLU A 5 -37.73 -38.69 -1.21
C GLU A 5 -36.64 -37.92 -0.48
N VAL A 6 -35.69 -37.37 -1.23
CA VAL A 6 -34.64 -36.50 -0.70
C VAL A 6 -35.20 -35.08 -0.62
N THR A 7 -35.44 -34.60 0.58
CA THR A 7 -35.73 -33.19 0.86
C THR A 7 -34.54 -32.32 0.47
N VAL A 8 -34.69 -31.54 -0.60
CA VAL A 8 -33.72 -30.52 -1.02
C VAL A 8 -33.84 -29.33 -0.06
N HIS A 9 -32.84 -29.13 0.80
CA HIS A 9 -32.72 -27.93 1.62
C HIS A 9 -32.34 -26.71 0.74
N PRO A 10 -33.04 -25.57 0.86
CA PRO A 10 -32.75 -24.39 0.06
C PRO A 10 -31.56 -23.61 0.62
N ASN A 11 -30.66 -23.22 -0.29
CA ASN A 11 -29.81 -22.04 -0.23
C ASN A 11 -28.85 -21.91 0.96
N TYR A 12 -27.74 -22.64 0.90
CA TYR A 12 -26.46 -22.04 1.26
C TYR A 12 -25.95 -21.22 0.07
N PRO A 13 -25.60 -19.93 0.23
CA PRO A 13 -24.87 -19.20 -0.81
C PRO A 13 -23.49 -19.84 -0.95
N ARG A 14 -23.36 -20.84 -1.83
CA ARG A 14 -22.06 -21.26 -2.31
C ARG A 14 -21.47 -20.07 -3.04
N ASN A 15 -20.33 -19.57 -2.56
CA ASN A 15 -19.46 -18.76 -3.40
C ASN A 15 -19.12 -19.59 -4.63
N ILE A 16 -19.80 -19.35 -5.74
CA ILE A 16 -19.46 -19.95 -7.02
C ILE A 16 -18.16 -19.27 -7.43
N VAL A 17 -17.03 -19.89 -7.07
CA VAL A 17 -15.75 -19.61 -7.72
C VAL A 17 -15.96 -20.03 -9.17
N LYS A 18 -16.30 -19.07 -10.03
CA LYS A 18 -16.36 -19.31 -11.46
C LYS A 18 -14.93 -19.59 -11.89
N HIS A 19 -14.67 -20.82 -12.34
CA HIS A 19 -13.38 -21.18 -12.91
C HIS A 19 -13.01 -20.18 -14.02
N VAL A 20 -11.77 -19.70 -13.98
CA VAL A 20 -11.22 -18.96 -15.11
C VAL A 20 -11.14 -19.92 -16.29
N ASN A 21 -11.56 -19.47 -17.47
CA ASN A 21 -11.54 -20.32 -18.67
C ASN A 21 -10.08 -20.68 -19.02
N LEU A 22 -9.83 -21.92 -19.44
CA LEU A 22 -8.50 -22.40 -19.81
C LEU A 22 -7.75 -21.50 -20.80
N MET A 23 -8.45 -20.91 -21.77
CA MET A 23 -7.85 -19.99 -22.74
C MET A 23 -7.40 -18.69 -22.08
N VAL A 24 -8.17 -18.18 -21.12
CA VAL A 24 -7.83 -17.00 -20.33
C VAL A 24 -6.66 -17.31 -19.40
N ASP A 25 -6.67 -18.47 -18.74
CA ASP A 25 -5.54 -18.91 -17.91
C ASP A 25 -4.26 -19.05 -18.72
N THR A 26 -4.35 -19.62 -19.93
CA THR A 26 -3.20 -19.72 -20.83
C THR A 26 -2.67 -18.34 -21.22
N TYR A 27 -3.55 -17.38 -21.51
CA TYR A 27 -3.14 -15.99 -21.76
C TYR A 27 -2.49 -15.37 -20.51
N LEU A 28 -3.11 -15.47 -19.34
CA LEU A 28 -2.59 -14.90 -18.08
C LEU A 28 -1.22 -15.47 -17.70
N ALA A 29 -0.97 -16.75 -17.98
CA ALA A 29 0.30 -17.40 -17.68
C ALA A 29 1.44 -16.98 -18.63
N ASN A 30 1.13 -16.50 -19.84
CA ASN A 30 2.13 -16.24 -20.89
C ASN A 30 2.23 -14.76 -21.29
N ALA A 31 1.23 -13.94 -20.95
CA ALA A 31 1.23 -12.51 -21.25
C ALA A 31 2.36 -11.79 -20.52
N THR A 32 2.94 -10.77 -21.15
CA THR A 32 3.93 -9.93 -20.48
C THR A 32 3.25 -9.04 -19.43
N ALA A 33 4.03 -8.54 -18.47
CA ALA A 33 3.50 -7.59 -17.48
C ALA A 33 2.89 -6.34 -18.13
N GLU A 34 3.39 -5.91 -19.29
CA GLU A 34 2.84 -4.75 -20.00
C GLU A 34 1.53 -5.09 -20.71
N ASP A 35 1.43 -6.26 -21.34
CA ASP A 35 0.16 -6.72 -21.93
C ASP A 35 -0.94 -6.81 -20.88
N LEU A 36 -0.62 -7.36 -19.70
CA LEU A 36 -1.55 -7.44 -18.58
C LEU A 36 -1.98 -6.05 -18.09
N ARG A 37 -1.06 -5.09 -17.96
CA ARG A 37 -1.38 -3.70 -17.57
C ARG A 37 -2.29 -3.04 -18.60
N CYS A 38 -2.00 -3.20 -19.89
CA CYS A 38 -2.82 -2.67 -20.98
C CYS A 38 -4.23 -3.26 -20.97
N ALA A 39 -4.35 -4.59 -20.86
CA ALA A 39 -5.63 -5.28 -20.79
C ALA A 39 -6.46 -4.85 -19.57
N VAL A 40 -5.84 -4.79 -18.38
CA VAL A 40 -6.52 -4.36 -17.15
C VAL A 40 -6.95 -2.90 -17.23
N ARG A 41 -6.09 -1.98 -17.73
CA ARG A 41 -6.48 -0.58 -17.93
C ARG A 41 -7.64 -0.43 -18.92
N GLY A 42 -7.61 -1.15 -20.03
CA GLY A 42 -8.71 -1.18 -21.00
C GLY A 42 -10.01 -1.66 -20.36
N LEU A 43 -9.95 -2.74 -19.58
CA LEU A 43 -11.10 -3.28 -18.85
C LEU A 43 -11.65 -2.30 -17.81
N LEU A 44 -10.78 -1.62 -17.06
CA LEU A 44 -11.18 -0.62 -16.06
C LEU A 44 -11.75 0.65 -16.70
N ALA A 45 -11.26 1.04 -17.88
CA ALA A 45 -11.71 2.26 -18.58
C ALA A 45 -13.03 2.07 -19.36
N SER A 46 -13.24 0.90 -19.95
CA SER A 46 -14.42 0.59 -20.79
C SER A 46 -15.46 -0.29 -20.10
N GLY A 47 -15.14 -0.77 -18.90
CA GLY A 47 -15.96 -1.67 -18.11
C GLY A 47 -17.30 -1.08 -17.67
N THR A 48 -18.27 -1.95 -17.40
CA THR A 48 -19.52 -1.56 -16.75
C THR A 48 -19.26 -1.05 -15.33
N SER A 49 -20.21 -0.27 -14.78
CA SER A 49 -20.14 0.22 -13.41
C SER A 49 -19.90 -0.94 -12.43
N GLY A 50 -18.91 -0.79 -11.55
CA GLY A 50 -18.55 -1.78 -10.53
C GLY A 50 -17.32 -2.64 -10.83
N ILE A 51 -16.79 -2.67 -12.06
CA ILE A 51 -15.57 -3.45 -12.34
C ILE A 51 -14.36 -2.90 -11.56
N ALA A 52 -14.20 -1.59 -11.47
CA ALA A 52 -13.10 -0.97 -10.72
C ALA A 52 -13.16 -1.27 -9.21
N SER A 53 -14.35 -1.28 -8.61
CA SER A 53 -14.51 -1.61 -7.19
C SER A 53 -14.29 -3.10 -6.92
N ALA A 54 -14.74 -3.98 -7.84
CA ALA A 54 -14.48 -5.41 -7.77
C ALA A 54 -12.99 -5.74 -7.91
N PHE A 55 -12.30 -5.13 -8.88
CA PHE A 55 -10.86 -5.25 -9.06
C PHE A 55 -10.11 -4.81 -7.81
N SER A 56 -10.44 -3.62 -7.29
CA SER A 56 -9.78 -3.09 -6.08
C SER A 56 -10.01 -3.99 -4.87
N SER A 57 -11.20 -4.59 -4.74
CA SER A 57 -11.51 -5.52 -3.64
C SER A 57 -10.74 -6.84 -3.75
N ALA A 58 -10.62 -7.39 -4.96
CA ALA A 58 -9.82 -8.59 -5.21
C ALA A 58 -8.33 -8.34 -4.95
N ALA A 59 -7.81 -7.19 -5.40
CA ALA A 59 -6.43 -6.79 -5.18
C ALA A 59 -6.12 -6.56 -3.70
N ARG A 60 -6.99 -5.87 -2.95
CA ARG A 60 -6.86 -5.74 -1.48
C ARG A 60 -6.80 -7.09 -0.79
N LYS A 61 -7.73 -7.99 -1.11
CA LYS A 61 -7.77 -9.35 -0.55
C LYS A 61 -6.44 -10.08 -0.80
N HIS A 62 -5.93 -10.02 -2.03
CA HIS A 62 -4.66 -10.65 -2.37
C HIS A 62 -3.48 -10.06 -1.58
N LEU A 63 -3.42 -8.73 -1.40
CA LEU A 63 -2.35 -8.09 -0.63
C LEU A 63 -2.38 -8.47 0.86
N CYS A 64 -3.57 -8.61 1.44
CA CYS A 64 -3.72 -9.11 2.82
C CYS A 64 -3.18 -10.54 2.97
N GLU A 65 -3.38 -11.39 1.95
CA GLU A 65 -2.98 -12.81 1.97
C GLU A 65 -1.50 -13.01 1.61
N SER A 66 -0.88 -12.10 0.86
CA SER A 66 0.50 -12.24 0.35
C SER A 66 1.59 -11.72 1.30
N GLY A 67 1.22 -11.18 2.46
CA GLY A 67 2.17 -10.56 3.39
C GLY A 67 2.66 -9.17 2.95
N ALA A 68 2.03 -8.56 1.95
CA ALA A 68 2.43 -7.25 1.44
C ALA A 68 2.28 -6.11 2.47
N LEU A 69 1.50 -6.34 3.54
CA LEU A 69 1.24 -5.36 4.60
C LEU A 69 2.26 -5.41 5.74
N ILE A 70 3.21 -6.36 5.72
CA ILE A 70 4.19 -6.51 6.80
C ILE A 70 5.14 -5.32 6.81
N ALA A 71 5.20 -4.62 7.95
CA ALA A 71 6.14 -3.53 8.17
C ALA A 71 7.58 -4.01 7.96
N PRO A 72 8.43 -3.25 7.25
CA PRO A 72 9.82 -3.62 7.03
C PRO A 72 10.65 -3.50 8.32
N ASN A 73 11.76 -4.23 8.38
CA ASN A 73 12.77 -4.00 9.41
C ASN A 73 13.53 -2.70 9.09
N PRO A 74 13.51 -1.66 9.97
CA PRO A 74 14.22 -0.41 9.73
C PRO A 74 15.72 -0.59 9.43
N GLN A 75 16.35 -1.58 10.09
CA GLN A 75 17.80 -1.83 9.97
C GLN A 75 18.22 -2.35 8.59
N SER A 76 17.30 -2.89 7.79
CA SER A 76 17.59 -3.38 6.45
C SER A 76 17.38 -2.33 5.36
N LEU A 77 16.93 -1.11 5.70
CA LEU A 77 16.56 -0.10 4.71
C LEU A 77 17.77 0.68 4.19
N PHE A 78 18.78 0.89 5.04
CA PHE A 78 19.95 1.66 4.70
C PHE A 78 21.24 0.91 5.08
N ASN A 79 22.27 1.07 4.25
CA ASN A 79 23.64 0.72 4.63
C ASN A 79 24.28 1.92 5.30
N VAL A 80 25.01 1.68 6.39
CA VAL A 80 25.79 2.72 7.08
C VAL A 80 27.25 2.58 6.67
N GLY A 81 27.80 3.59 6.01
CA GLY A 81 29.20 3.64 5.58
C GLY A 81 29.77 5.05 5.80
N ASP A 82 30.98 5.14 6.35
CA ASP A 82 31.67 6.42 6.63
C ASP A 82 30.84 7.45 7.43
N GLY A 83 29.88 6.96 8.25
CA GLY A 83 28.98 7.80 9.04
C GLY A 83 27.78 8.35 8.26
N GLU A 84 27.60 7.97 7.00
CA GLU A 84 26.45 8.31 6.17
C GLU A 84 25.60 7.08 5.82
N ILE A 85 24.31 7.30 5.59
CA ILE A 85 23.38 6.28 5.13
C ILE A 85 23.23 6.29 3.60
N THR A 86 23.18 5.10 3.01
CA THR A 86 22.91 4.89 1.59
C THR A 86 21.76 3.91 1.38
N PRO A 87 20.86 4.15 0.41
CA PRO A 87 19.67 3.34 0.22
C PRO A 87 20.01 1.94 -0.26
N THR A 88 19.38 0.94 0.35
CA THR A 88 19.48 -0.47 -0.08
C THR A 88 18.51 -0.78 -1.21
N GLN A 89 18.65 -1.96 -1.82
CA GLN A 89 17.65 -2.50 -2.73
C GLN A 89 16.32 -2.79 -2.00
N THR A 90 16.41 -3.25 -0.75
CA THR A 90 15.23 -3.51 0.10
C THR A 90 14.38 -2.26 0.30
N LEU A 91 15.00 -1.08 0.48
CA LEU A 91 14.24 0.17 0.57
C LEU A 91 13.42 0.46 -0.69
N LYS A 92 14.00 0.23 -1.88
CA LYS A 92 13.28 0.43 -3.15
C LYS A 92 12.08 -0.50 -3.28
N GLU A 93 12.23 -1.75 -2.84
CA GLU A 93 11.15 -2.74 -2.82
C GLU A 93 10.05 -2.35 -1.82
N VAL A 94 10.44 -1.87 -0.64
CA VAL A 94 9.51 -1.35 0.38
C VAL A 94 8.71 -0.17 -0.13
N ILE A 95 9.35 0.79 -0.81
CA ILE A 95 8.68 1.94 -1.42
C ILE A 95 7.70 1.46 -2.49
N ALA A 96 8.13 0.61 -3.43
CA ALA A 96 7.26 0.06 -4.47
C ALA A 96 6.04 -0.69 -3.89
N ARG A 97 6.24 -1.41 -2.77
CA ARG A 97 5.18 -2.08 -2.03
C ARG A 97 4.22 -1.09 -1.39
N ALA A 98 4.71 -0.05 -0.72
CA ALA A 98 3.87 1.01 -0.17
C ALA A 98 3.00 1.67 -1.25
N ARG A 99 3.57 1.92 -2.44
CA ARG A 99 2.86 2.44 -3.63
C ARG A 99 1.76 1.52 -4.12
N THR A 100 2.00 0.22 -4.10
CA THR A 100 1.00 -0.80 -4.44
C THR A 100 -0.16 -0.79 -3.44
N VAL A 101 0.14 -0.64 -2.15
CA VAL A 101 -0.86 -0.68 -1.07
C VAL A 101 -1.72 0.59 -1.05
N TYR A 102 -1.14 1.80 -1.07
CA TYR A 102 -1.96 3.03 -1.12
C TYR A 102 -2.70 3.16 -2.45
N GLY A 103 -2.13 2.64 -3.55
CA GLY A 103 -2.72 2.71 -4.89
C GLY A 103 -4.01 1.92 -5.04
N ILE A 104 -4.28 0.96 -4.15
CA ILE A 104 -5.54 0.20 -4.12
C ILE A 104 -6.52 0.68 -3.04
N GLY A 105 -6.22 1.82 -2.42
CA GLY A 105 -7.06 2.48 -1.43
C GLY A 105 -6.92 1.95 0.00
N MET A 106 -5.75 1.38 0.34
CA MET A 106 -5.36 0.98 1.70
C MET A 106 -4.32 1.96 2.25
N GLY A 107 -4.74 3.20 2.51
CA GLY A 107 -3.82 4.26 2.92
C GLY A 107 -3.14 3.97 4.25
N PHE A 108 -3.91 3.54 5.27
CA PHE A 108 -3.35 3.35 6.62
C PHE A 108 -2.30 2.24 6.66
N ALA A 109 -2.58 1.11 5.99
CA ALA A 109 -1.62 0.02 5.88
C ALA A 109 -0.35 0.44 5.11
N SER A 110 -0.48 1.35 4.14
CA SER A 110 0.70 1.91 3.45
C SER A 110 1.53 2.81 4.36
N LEU A 111 0.88 3.61 5.22
CA LEU A 111 1.59 4.42 6.22
C LEU A 111 2.38 3.56 7.20
N GLU A 112 1.86 2.42 7.63
CA GLU A 112 2.58 1.48 8.49
C GLU A 112 3.84 0.89 7.83
N ILE A 113 3.89 0.85 6.49
CA ILE A 113 5.08 0.46 5.73
C ILE A 113 6.08 1.61 5.63
N LEU A 114 5.60 2.85 5.50
CA LEU A 114 6.43 4.05 5.30
C LEU A 114 6.99 4.63 6.62
N ILE A 115 6.29 4.47 7.74
CA ILE A 115 6.75 4.96 9.06
C ILE A 115 8.16 4.43 9.40
N PRO A 116 8.45 3.12 9.32
CA PRO A 116 9.80 2.59 9.53
C PRO A 116 10.89 3.19 8.64
N VAL A 117 10.51 3.66 7.43
CA VAL A 117 11.44 4.33 6.51
C VAL A 117 11.83 5.70 7.06
N VAL A 118 10.85 6.47 7.54
CA VAL A 118 11.07 7.78 8.19
C VAL A 118 11.89 7.59 9.47
N GLU A 119 11.53 6.62 10.30
CA GLU A 119 12.24 6.32 11.55
C GLU A 119 13.72 6.01 11.33
N ALA A 120 14.04 5.24 10.28
CA ALA A 120 15.42 4.90 9.96
C ALA A 120 16.28 6.11 9.54
N THR A 121 15.67 7.27 9.26
CA THR A 121 16.40 8.51 8.97
C THR A 121 16.69 9.37 10.21
N ILE A 122 16.04 9.09 11.35
CA ILE A 122 16.18 9.91 12.56
C ILE A 122 17.63 9.83 13.07
N GLY A 123 18.30 10.98 13.13
CA GLY A 123 19.71 11.08 13.55
C GLY A 123 20.72 10.55 12.54
N ALA A 124 20.27 10.07 11.38
CA ALA A 124 21.14 9.66 10.29
C ALA A 124 21.70 10.86 9.53
N LYS A 125 22.83 10.67 8.86
CA LYS A 125 23.43 11.66 7.97
C LYS A 125 23.50 11.11 6.56
N TRP A 126 23.34 11.97 5.57
CA TRP A 126 23.55 11.62 4.18
C TRP A 126 23.97 12.85 3.40
N LYS A 127 24.65 12.61 2.28
CA LYS A 127 24.99 13.64 1.31
C LYS A 127 23.75 14.26 0.66
N ARG A 128 23.65 15.60 0.73
CA ARG A 128 22.68 16.41 -0.02
C ARG A 128 22.87 16.24 -1.53
N ASP A 129 21.77 16.25 -2.28
CA ASP A 129 21.74 15.96 -3.72
C ASP A 129 22.29 14.57 -4.10
N GLY A 130 22.44 13.68 -3.11
CA GLY A 130 22.87 12.30 -3.28
C GLY A 130 21.71 11.34 -3.52
N PRO A 131 21.98 10.06 -3.78
CA PRO A 131 20.95 9.04 -3.98
C PRO A 131 19.97 8.91 -2.80
N THR A 132 20.45 9.11 -1.57
CA THR A 132 19.62 9.12 -0.36
C THR A 132 18.66 10.32 -0.35
N ASP A 133 19.15 11.51 -0.68
CA ASP A 133 18.33 12.72 -0.68
C ASP A 133 17.20 12.65 -1.72
N VAL A 134 17.51 12.10 -2.90
CA VAL A 134 16.53 11.86 -3.98
C VAL A 134 15.45 10.88 -3.53
N ILE A 135 15.83 9.73 -2.96
CA ILE A 135 14.84 8.72 -2.56
C ILE A 135 14.00 9.18 -1.37
N LEU A 136 14.56 9.96 -0.44
CA LEU A 136 13.79 10.54 0.67
C LEU A 136 12.79 11.60 0.19
N THR A 137 13.15 12.36 -0.84
CA THR A 137 12.21 13.28 -1.51
C THR A 137 11.05 12.52 -2.16
N GLU A 138 11.30 11.35 -2.74
CA GLU A 138 10.25 10.47 -3.25
C GLU A 138 9.37 9.92 -2.11
N VAL A 139 9.98 9.49 -1.00
CA VAL A 139 9.25 9.00 0.18
C VAL A 139 8.33 10.09 0.75
N ASP A 140 8.79 11.34 0.83
CA ASP A 140 7.96 12.48 1.25
C ASP A 140 6.71 12.61 0.37
N ALA A 141 6.86 12.53 -0.95
CA ALA A 141 5.75 12.55 -1.88
C ALA A 141 4.82 11.32 -1.73
N ASP A 142 5.38 10.13 -1.51
CA ASP A 142 4.61 8.90 -1.30
C ASP A 142 3.79 8.96 -0.01
N ILE A 143 4.31 9.55 1.07
CA ILE A 143 3.56 9.76 2.31
C ILE A 143 2.36 10.66 2.06
N VAL A 144 2.50 11.74 1.27
CA VAL A 144 1.37 12.60 0.90
C VAL A 144 0.29 11.82 0.14
N GLN A 145 0.69 10.95 -0.79
CA GLN A 145 -0.25 10.09 -1.53
C GLN A 145 -0.93 9.07 -0.61
N ALA A 146 -0.19 8.46 0.31
CA ALA A 146 -0.74 7.53 1.30
C ALA A 146 -1.73 8.24 2.24
N ILE A 147 -1.44 9.46 2.70
CA ILE A 147 -2.37 10.30 3.46
C ILE A 147 -3.65 10.57 2.64
N GLN A 148 -3.53 10.92 1.36
CA GLN A 148 -4.70 11.12 0.51
C GLN A 148 -5.54 9.84 0.40
N SER A 149 -4.89 8.68 0.21
CA SER A 149 -5.55 7.37 0.20
C SER A 149 -6.25 7.07 1.53
N CYS A 150 -5.68 7.46 2.68
CA CYS A 150 -6.32 7.34 4.00
C CYS A 150 -7.63 8.15 4.08
N LYS A 151 -7.66 9.37 3.53
CA LYS A 151 -8.87 10.22 3.52
C LYS A 151 -9.99 9.56 2.74
N GLU A 152 -9.66 9.01 1.58
CA GLU A 152 -10.62 8.27 0.76
C GLU A 152 -11.09 7.01 1.47
N GLU A 153 -10.18 6.26 2.08
CA GLU A 153 -10.51 5.07 2.87
C GLU A 153 -11.50 5.37 4.00
N LEU A 154 -11.33 6.48 4.71
CA LEU A 154 -12.30 6.98 5.70
C LEU A 154 -13.62 7.41 5.06
N GLN A 155 -13.57 8.18 3.98
CA GLN A 155 -14.76 8.73 3.31
C GLN A 155 -15.68 7.61 2.79
N PHE A 156 -15.09 6.52 2.30
CA PHE A 156 -15.84 5.36 1.82
C PHE A 156 -16.20 4.36 2.93
N GLY A 157 -15.92 4.68 4.20
CA GLY A 157 -16.28 3.84 5.35
C GLY A 157 -15.55 2.50 5.39
N ARG A 158 -14.34 2.41 4.82
CA ARG A 158 -13.55 1.17 4.75
C ARG A 158 -12.67 0.92 5.98
N VAL A 159 -12.54 1.91 6.85
CA VAL A 159 -11.76 1.80 8.08
C VAL A 159 -12.61 1.14 9.16
N GLU A 160 -12.26 -0.09 9.52
CA GLU A 160 -12.92 -0.85 10.59
C GLU A 160 -12.56 -0.31 11.98
N ASP A 161 -11.26 -0.10 12.24
CA ASP A 161 -10.75 0.43 13.50
C ASP A 161 -10.24 1.87 13.33
N ARG A 162 -11.10 2.82 13.67
CA ARG A 162 -10.75 4.25 13.68
C ARG A 162 -9.74 4.62 14.77
N GLY A 163 -9.67 3.85 15.85
CA GLY A 163 -8.70 4.04 16.92
C GLY A 163 -7.29 3.72 16.43
N ALA A 164 -7.10 2.55 15.83
CA ALA A 164 -5.85 2.15 15.18
C ALA A 164 -5.46 3.16 14.08
N ALA A 165 -6.39 3.53 13.20
CA ALA A 165 -6.13 4.54 12.17
C ALA A 165 -5.61 5.87 12.74
N LYS A 166 -6.17 6.33 13.87
CA LYS A 166 -5.71 7.54 14.55
C LYS A 166 -4.33 7.36 15.16
N GLN A 167 -4.02 6.19 15.72
CA GLN A 167 -2.70 5.87 16.22
C GLN A 167 -1.66 5.90 15.09
N THR A 168 -1.94 5.30 13.95
CA THR A 168 -1.03 5.32 12.77
C THR A 168 -0.71 6.75 12.33
N VAL A 169 -1.70 7.64 12.28
CA VAL A 169 -1.47 9.05 11.90
C VAL A 169 -0.69 9.82 12.97
N ASN A 170 -0.96 9.55 14.25
CA ASN A 170 -0.20 10.17 15.35
C ASN A 170 1.26 9.70 15.35
N GLU A 171 1.49 8.43 15.05
CA GLU A 171 2.82 7.88 14.95
C GLU A 171 3.58 8.47 13.76
N LEU A 172 2.94 8.56 12.59
CA LEU A 172 3.51 9.27 11.44
C LEU A 172 3.89 10.71 11.80
N ARG A 173 3.01 11.43 12.51
CA ARG A 173 3.29 12.80 12.96
C ARG A 173 4.56 12.86 13.81
N ARG A 174 4.65 11.98 14.82
CA ARG A 174 5.80 11.91 15.71
C ARG A 174 7.09 11.69 14.93
N VAL A 175 7.14 10.66 14.08
CA VAL A 175 8.38 10.30 13.37
C VAL A 175 8.79 11.36 12.34
N VAL A 176 7.83 12.03 11.70
CA VAL A 176 8.11 13.15 10.77
C VAL A 176 8.65 14.37 11.54
N GLU A 177 8.09 14.70 12.70
CA GLU A 177 8.60 15.79 13.56
C GLU A 177 10.01 15.48 14.08
N ASP A 178 10.28 14.22 14.44
CA ASP A 178 11.59 13.76 14.92
C ASP A 178 12.66 13.66 13.81
N SER A 179 12.26 13.59 12.53
CA SER A 179 13.15 13.41 11.37
C SER A 179 13.92 14.66 10.94
N CYS A 180 14.27 15.55 11.86
CA CYS A 180 14.98 16.78 11.53
C CYS A 180 16.46 16.54 11.19
N GLN A 181 16.96 17.20 10.15
CA GLN A 181 18.38 17.29 9.81
C GLN A 181 18.81 18.77 9.80
N ASP A 182 19.85 19.10 10.57
CA ASP A 182 20.34 20.48 10.75
C ASP A 182 19.23 21.49 11.17
N GLY A 183 18.25 21.01 11.92
CA GLY A 183 17.09 21.81 12.38
C GLY A 183 15.99 21.99 11.33
N VAL A 184 16.09 21.33 10.16
CA VAL A 184 15.08 21.35 9.09
C VAL A 184 14.40 19.98 9.02
N ILE A 185 13.07 19.97 8.93
CA ILE A 185 12.30 18.72 8.77
C ILE A 185 12.60 18.13 7.40
N VAL A 186 12.92 16.84 7.33
CA VAL A 186 13.29 16.17 6.07
C VAL A 186 12.05 15.92 5.19
N PHE A 187 10.92 15.55 5.80
CA PHE A 187 9.66 15.25 5.11
C PHE A 187 8.67 16.41 5.25
N GLU A 188 9.00 17.56 4.68
CA GLU A 188 8.22 18.80 4.83
C GLU A 188 6.80 18.67 4.28
N LYS A 189 6.61 18.04 3.12
CA LYS A 189 5.28 17.91 2.49
C LYS A 189 4.39 16.98 3.29
N ALA A 190 4.95 15.91 3.83
CA ALA A 190 4.27 15.03 4.77
C ALA A 190 3.86 15.80 6.04
N ALA A 191 4.78 16.56 6.64
CA ALA A 191 4.50 17.37 7.83
C ALA A 191 3.32 18.33 7.60
N ASP A 192 3.33 19.05 6.47
CA ASP A 192 2.24 19.94 6.10
C ASP A 192 0.93 19.18 5.82
N SER A 193 0.99 18.05 5.14
CA SER A 193 -0.20 17.22 4.88
C SER A 193 -0.84 16.68 6.15
N ILE A 194 -0.03 16.33 7.16
CA ILE A 194 -0.48 15.86 8.48
C ILE A 194 -1.11 17.00 9.30
N ARG A 195 -0.60 18.24 9.18
CA ARG A 195 -1.17 19.41 9.88
C ARG A 195 -2.63 19.66 9.50
N TYR A 196 -2.99 19.42 8.24
CA TYR A 196 -4.36 19.56 7.76
C TYR A 196 -5.21 18.29 7.91
N TRP A 197 -4.66 17.22 8.49
CA TRP A 197 -5.40 15.99 8.76
C TRP A 197 -6.48 16.22 9.82
N LYS A 198 -7.71 15.83 9.50
CA LYS A 198 -8.87 15.86 10.41
C LYS A 198 -9.57 14.52 10.37
N PHE A 199 -9.77 13.93 11.55
CA PHE A 199 -10.63 12.76 11.73
C PHE A 199 -12.09 13.19 11.87
#